data_AF-A0A1M7S8N6-F1
#
_entry.id   AF-A0A1M7S8N6-F1
#
_cell.length_a   1.000
_cell.length_b   1.000
_cell.length_c   1.000
_cell.angle_alpha   90.00
_cell.angle_beta   90.00
_cell.angle_gamma   90.00
#
_symmetry.space_group_name_H-M   'P 1'
#
loop_
_entity.id
_entity.type
_entity.pdbx_description
1 polymer ?
#
loop_
_entity_poly.entity_id
_entity_poly.type
_entity_poly.pdbx_seq_one_letter_code
_entity_poly.pdbx_strand_id
1 'polypeptide(L)'
;MKNLLPRHALFVAAAAISLVWVWTKGFGWPAEGGNLINLPGFFMDAYNSGNAAAFLTIGNLFVWGVFLVWVIADAKRIGLGTGTGVTFAMLSLLGMCFAFPLHLVRRERWLERRNGLADAR
;
A
#
# COMPACT_ATOMS: atom_id res chain seq x y z
N MET A 1 -2.13 -0.56 -27.78
CA MET A 1 -1.11 -0.22 -26.75
C MET A 1 -1.10 1.29 -26.52
N LYS A 2 -1.84 1.83 -25.55
CA LYS A 2 -1.82 3.28 -25.26
C LYS A 2 -0.94 3.54 -24.04
N ASN A 3 -0.04 4.52 -24.14
CA ASN A 3 0.95 5.01 -23.17
C ASN A 3 0.64 4.74 -21.68
N LEU A 4 0.99 3.54 -21.17
CA LEU A 4 0.87 3.18 -19.75
C LEU A 4 2.12 3.58 -18.95
N LEU A 5 3.23 3.85 -19.63
CA LEU A 5 4.49 4.31 -19.02
C LEU A 5 4.33 5.57 -18.13
N PRO A 6 3.63 6.63 -18.57
CA PRO A 6 3.41 7.84 -17.77
C PRO A 6 2.58 7.55 -16.52
N ARG A 7 1.54 6.71 -16.65
CA ARG A 7 0.67 6.34 -15.53
C ARG A 7 1.41 5.51 -14.48
N HIS A 8 2.21 4.54 -14.93
CA HIS A 8 3.06 3.76 -14.04
C HIS A 8 4.09 4.63 -13.32
N ALA A 9 4.76 5.54 -14.05
CA ALA A 9 5.73 6.46 -13.47
C ALA A 9 5.09 7.33 -12.38
N LEU A 10 3.87 7.82 -12.62
CA LEU A 10 3.11 8.61 -11.63
C LEU A 10 2.85 7.82 -10.34
N PHE A 11 2.35 6.58 -10.45
CA PHE A 11 2.06 5.75 -9.27
C PHE A 11 3.32 5.36 -8.49
N VAL A 12 4.42 5.07 -9.19
CA VAL A 12 5.71 4.77 -8.55
C VAL A 12 6.28 6.01 -7.87
N ALA A 13 6.22 7.18 -8.51
CA ALA A 13 6.68 8.44 -7.92
C ALA A 13 5.84 8.81 -6.69
N ALA A 14 4.51 8.69 -6.76
CA ALA A 14 3.60 8.93 -5.64
C ALA A 14 3.89 7.98 -4.46
N ALA A 15 4.18 6.70 -4.74
CA ALA A 15 4.59 5.76 -3.70
C ALA A 15 5.91 6.20 -3.05
N ALA A 16 6.95 6.47 -3.84
CA ALA A 16 8.26 6.86 -3.31
C ALA A 16 8.20 8.16 -2.49
N ILE A 17 7.52 9.19 -3.01
CA ILE A 17 7.35 10.47 -2.32
C ILE A 17 6.57 10.29 -1.02
N SER A 18 5.46 9.55 -1.05
CA SER A 18 4.64 9.33 0.16
C SER A 18 5.41 8.54 1.22
N LEU A 19 6.19 7.53 0.82
CA LEU A 19 7.05 6.77 1.74
C LEU A 19 8.08 7.71 2.39
N VAL A 20 8.84 8.46 1.61
CA VAL A 20 9.84 9.38 2.15
C VAL A 20 9.20 10.39 3.11
N TRP A 21 8.06 10.98 2.71
CA TRP A 21 7.38 11.98 3.51
C TRP A 21 6.86 11.43 4.83
N VAL A 22 6.17 10.28 4.82
CA VAL A 22 5.65 9.64 6.04
C VAL A 22 6.77 9.30 7.01
N TRP A 23 7.88 8.76 6.51
CA TRP A 23 8.99 8.34 7.36
C TRP A 23 9.74 9.51 8.01
N THR A 24 9.64 10.74 7.48
CA THR A 24 10.11 11.95 8.20
C THR A 24 9.42 12.13 9.56
N LYS A 25 8.13 11.75 9.65
CA LYS A 25 7.35 11.78 10.90
C LYS A 25 7.53 10.48 11.69
N GLY A 26 7.63 9.36 10.99
CA GLY A 26 7.85 8.03 11.60
C GLY A 26 9.14 7.94 12.43
N PHE A 27 10.21 8.64 12.05
CA PHE A 27 11.43 8.71 12.87
C PHE A 27 11.37 9.70 14.03
N GLY A 28 10.47 10.69 13.98
CA GLY A 28 10.27 11.65 15.08
C GLY A 28 9.56 11.02 16.29
N TRP A 29 8.58 10.16 16.03
CA TRP A 29 7.76 9.57 17.09
C TRP A 29 8.53 8.67 18.10
N PRO A 30 9.51 7.83 17.69
CA PRO A 30 10.38 7.12 18.64
C PRO A 30 11.17 8.05 19.55
N ALA A 31 11.53 9.26 19.10
CA ALA A 31 12.22 10.24 19.93
C ALA A 31 11.30 10.85 21.02
N GLU A 32 9.98 10.73 20.85
CA GLU A 32 8.95 11.18 21.79
C GLU A 32 8.48 10.04 22.73
N GLY A 33 9.12 8.86 22.66
CA GLY A 33 8.80 7.69 23.48
C GLY A 33 7.90 6.65 22.79
N GLY A 34 7.59 6.84 21.51
CA GLY A 34 6.82 5.90 20.70
C GLY A 34 7.57 4.59 20.36
N ASN A 35 6.82 3.54 20.02
CA ASN A 35 7.38 2.25 19.60
C ASN A 35 6.80 1.77 18.26
N LEU A 36 7.61 1.84 17.20
CA LEU A 36 7.25 1.45 15.82
C LEU A 36 6.85 -0.03 15.67
N ILE A 37 7.28 -0.89 16.58
CA ILE A 37 6.96 -2.32 16.56
C ILE A 37 5.60 -2.57 17.26
N ASN A 38 5.16 -1.65 18.11
CA ASN A 38 3.87 -1.70 18.79
C ASN A 38 2.77 -1.02 17.96
N LEU A 39 2.26 -1.75 16.96
CA LEU A 39 1.15 -1.29 16.12
C LEU A 39 -0.09 -0.84 16.93
N PRO A 40 -0.59 -1.59 17.93
CA PRO A 40 -1.69 -1.12 18.76
C PRO A 40 -1.43 0.23 19.44
N GLY A 41 -0.24 0.42 20.01
CA GLY A 41 0.16 1.69 20.64
C GLY A 41 0.17 2.85 19.65
N PHE A 42 0.75 2.63 18.46
CA PHE A 42 0.77 3.62 17.38
C PHE A 42 -0.64 4.13 17.02
N PHE A 43 -1.61 3.23 16.86
CA PHE A 43 -2.98 3.64 16.53
C PHE A 43 -3.69 4.35 17.69
N MET A 44 -3.44 3.93 18.94
CA MET A 44 -4.04 4.59 20.10
C MET A 44 -3.51 6.02 20.30
N ASP A 45 -2.21 6.24 20.10
CA ASP A 45 -1.61 7.58 20.18
C ASP A 45 -2.17 8.49 19.08
N ALA A 46 -2.27 7.98 17.85
CA ALA A 46 -2.88 8.71 16.74
C ALA A 46 -4.35 9.07 17.01
N TYR A 47 -5.11 8.12 17.57
CA TYR A 47 -6.52 8.33 17.95
C TYR A 47 -6.68 9.40 19.04
N ASN A 48 -5.83 9.39 20.06
CA ASN A 48 -5.93 10.30 21.20
C ASN A 48 -5.42 11.72 20.91
N SER A 49 -4.76 11.96 19.77
CA SER A 49 -4.21 13.27 19.41
C SER A 49 -5.25 14.33 19.02
N GLY A 50 -6.54 13.97 18.97
CA GLY A 50 -7.66 14.89 18.78
C GLY A 50 -8.70 14.39 17.76
N ASN A 51 -9.87 15.04 17.70
CA ASN A 51 -11.01 14.57 16.90
C ASN A 51 -10.70 14.39 15.41
N ALA A 52 -9.94 15.29 14.80
CA ALA A 52 -9.58 15.20 13.38
C ALA A 52 -8.63 14.02 13.10
N ALA A 53 -7.66 13.78 13.98
CA ALA A 53 -6.74 12.66 13.87
C ALA A 53 -7.43 11.33 14.16
N ALA A 54 -8.35 11.29 15.12
CA ALA A 54 -9.19 10.13 15.40
C ALA A 54 -10.02 9.72 14.18
N PHE A 55 -10.71 10.69 13.54
CA PHE A 55 -11.48 10.45 12.31
C PHE A 55 -10.62 9.82 11.20
N LEU A 56 -9.44 10.39 10.95
CA LEU A 56 -8.51 9.89 9.94
C LEU A 56 -7.98 8.49 10.28
N THR A 57 -7.67 8.25 11.56
CA THR A 57 -7.14 6.98 12.07
C THR A 57 -8.16 5.85 11.88
N ILE A 58 -9.43 6.09 12.23
CA ILE A 58 -10.51 5.11 12.04
C ILE A 58 -10.67 4.78 10.56
N GLY A 59 -10.77 5.80 9.69
CA GLY A 59 -10.91 5.59 8.26
C GLY A 59 -9.75 4.78 7.67
N ASN A 60 -8.53 5.12 8.07
CA ASN A 60 -7.33 4.42 7.62
C ASN A 60 -7.29 2.96 8.09
N LEU A 61 -7.72 2.65 9.32
CA LEU A 61 -7.82 1.28 9.83
C LEU A 61 -8.75 0.41 8.99
N PHE A 62 -9.93 0.92 8.62
CA PHE A 62 -10.87 0.18 7.78
C PHE A 62 -10.32 -0.04 6.37
N VAL A 63 -9.75 0.99 5.74
CA VAL A 63 -9.13 0.86 4.41
C VAL A 63 -7.99 -0.16 4.45
N TRP A 64 -7.19 -0.15 5.52
CA TRP A 64 -6.09 -1.11 5.72
C TRP A 64 -6.58 -2.53 5.92
N GLY A 65 -7.57 -2.74 6.78
CA GLY A 65 -8.17 -4.06 6.99
C GLY A 65 -8.75 -4.64 5.69
N VAL A 66 -9.47 -3.82 4.93
CA VAL A 66 -10.01 -4.23 3.62
C VAL A 66 -8.89 -4.56 2.64
N PHE A 67 -7.85 -3.74 2.58
CA PHE A 67 -6.69 -3.99 1.71
C PHE A 67 -6.01 -5.33 2.03
N LEU A 68 -5.77 -5.64 3.31
CA LEU A 68 -5.12 -6.89 3.73
C LEU A 68 -5.90 -8.13 3.29
N VAL A 69 -7.22 -8.12 3.44
CA VAL A 69 -8.09 -9.22 2.99
C VAL A 69 -8.11 -9.31 1.48
N TRP A 70 -8.21 -8.16 0.81
CA TRP A 70 -8.42 -8.10 -0.62
C TRP A 70 -7.17 -8.41 -1.45
N VAL A 71 -6.00 -7.89 -1.06
CA VAL A 71 -4.78 -7.95 -1.90
C VAL A 71 -4.31 -9.38 -2.16
N ILE A 72 -4.44 -10.27 -1.18
CA ILE A 72 -4.07 -11.67 -1.31
C ILE A 72 -5.07 -12.39 -2.23
N ALA A 73 -6.37 -12.14 -2.04
CA ALA A 73 -7.41 -12.72 -2.87
C ALA A 73 -7.31 -12.23 -4.32
N ASP A 74 -7.06 -10.94 -4.53
CA ASP A 74 -6.84 -10.34 -5.85
C ASP A 74 -5.62 -10.97 -6.51
N ALA A 75 -4.45 -10.99 -5.85
CA ALA A 75 -3.21 -11.60 -6.38
C ALA A 75 -3.40 -13.07 -6.80
N LYS A 76 -4.19 -13.84 -6.02
CA LYS A 76 -4.56 -15.22 -6.38
C LYS A 76 -5.48 -15.26 -7.61
N ARG A 77 -6.52 -14.42 -7.66
CA ARG A 77 -7.49 -14.36 -8.79
C ARG A 77 -6.80 -13.97 -10.11
N ILE A 78 -5.88 -13.02 -10.07
CA ILE A 78 -5.11 -12.58 -11.24
C ILE A 78 -3.86 -13.44 -11.47
N GLY A 79 -3.72 -14.62 -10.86
CA GLY A 79 -2.62 -15.54 -11.17
C GLY A 79 -1.20 -15.02 -10.87
N LEU A 80 -1.05 -13.96 -10.07
CA LEU A 80 0.25 -13.49 -9.57
C LEU A 80 0.80 -14.40 -8.44
N GLY A 81 -0.03 -15.31 -7.94
CA GLY A 81 0.28 -16.23 -6.86
C GLY A 81 0.10 -15.62 -5.47
N THR A 82 -0.20 -16.47 -4.49
CA THR A 82 -0.45 -16.07 -3.10
C THR A 82 0.75 -15.36 -2.47
N GLY A 83 1.98 -15.78 -2.82
CA GLY A 83 3.22 -15.18 -2.28
C GLY A 83 3.34 -13.68 -2.59
N THR A 84 3.00 -13.26 -3.81
CA THR A 84 3.02 -11.84 -4.21
C THR A 84 2.02 -11.02 -3.39
N GLY A 85 0.82 -11.56 -3.16
CA GLY A 85 -0.18 -10.92 -2.32
C GLY A 85 0.28 -10.76 -0.87
N VAL A 86 0.94 -11.79 -0.32
CA VAL A 86 1.53 -11.74 1.02
C VAL A 86 2.66 -10.70 1.08
N THR A 87 3.52 -10.60 0.06
CA THR A 87 4.56 -9.56 -0.01
C THR A 87 3.94 -8.16 0.04
N PHE A 88 2.87 -7.90 -0.72
CA PHE A 88 2.19 -6.59 -0.66
C PHE A 88 1.48 -6.35 0.66
N ALA A 89 0.90 -7.37 1.28
CA ALA A 89 0.33 -7.27 2.62
C ALA A 89 1.41 -6.90 3.66
N MET A 90 2.60 -7.52 3.60
CA MET A 90 3.73 -7.19 4.47
C MET A 90 4.29 -5.79 4.20
N LEU A 91 4.43 -5.41 2.93
CA LEU A 91 4.84 -4.05 2.54
C LEU A 91 3.84 -2.99 2.98
N SER A 92 2.56 -3.33 3.22
CA SER A 92 1.58 -2.38 3.73
C SER A 92 1.88 -1.87 5.14
N LEU A 93 2.71 -2.59 5.91
CA LEU A 93 3.25 -2.11 7.19
C LEU A 93 4.16 -0.88 6.99
N LEU A 94 4.78 -0.72 5.82
CA LEU A 94 5.52 0.49 5.45
C LEU A 94 4.61 1.65 5.02
N GLY A 95 3.31 1.38 4.87
CA GLY A 95 2.26 2.35 4.50
C GLY A 95 1.43 1.89 3.30
N MET A 96 0.10 2.00 3.40
CA MET A 96 -0.81 1.71 2.28
C MET A 96 -0.58 2.63 1.08
N CYS A 97 -0.23 3.89 1.33
CA CYS A 97 0.10 4.87 0.29
C CYS A 97 1.28 4.45 -0.60
N PHE A 98 2.13 3.55 -0.11
CA PHE A 98 3.23 2.97 -0.88
C PHE A 98 2.85 1.61 -1.50
N ALA A 99 2.28 0.71 -0.70
CA ALA A 99 1.99 -0.66 -1.15
C ALA A 99 0.90 -0.72 -2.23
N PHE A 100 -0.15 0.09 -2.10
CA PHE A 100 -1.29 0.07 -3.02
C PHE A 100 -0.93 0.53 -4.44
N PRO A 101 -0.24 1.66 -4.67
CA PRO A 101 0.18 2.05 -6.02
C PRO A 101 1.11 1.03 -6.68
N LEU A 102 2.03 0.42 -5.94
CA LEU A 102 2.93 -0.61 -6.49
C LEU A 102 2.18 -1.88 -6.90
N HIS A 103 1.18 -2.30 -6.12
CA HIS A 103 0.30 -3.41 -6.49
C HIS A 103 -0.43 -3.14 -7.82
N LEU A 104 -0.98 -1.94 -7.99
CA LEU A 104 -1.67 -1.54 -9.24
C LEU A 104 -0.74 -1.61 -10.45
N VAL A 105 0.47 -1.05 -10.36
CA VAL A 105 1.47 -1.10 -11.45
C VAL A 105 1.85 -2.55 -11.79
N ARG A 106 2.05 -3.40 -10.77
CA ARG A 106 2.40 -4.82 -10.96
C ARG A 106 1.26 -5.58 -11.66
N ARG A 107 0.02 -5.34 -11.22
CA ARG A 107 -1.21 -5.91 -11.78
C ARG A 107 -1.40 -5.52 -13.24
N GLU A 108 -1.24 -4.24 -13.57
CA GLU A 108 -1.41 -3.73 -14.93
C GLU A 108 -0.40 -4.35 -15.91
N ARG A 109 0.89 -4.36 -15.55
CA ARG A 109 1.94 -5.01 -16.36
C ARG A 109 1.69 -6.50 -16.58
N TRP A 110 1.09 -7.18 -15.61
CA TRP A 110 0.76 -8.59 -15.74
C TRP A 110 -0.42 -8.82 -16.70
N LEU A 111 -1.48 -8.00 -16.60
CA LEU A 111 -2.62 -8.06 -17.50
C LEU A 111 -2.20 -7.76 -18.95
N GLU A 112 -1.34 -6.78 -19.17
CA GLU A 112 -0.79 -6.47 -20.50
C GLU A 112 -0.07 -7.67 -21.12
N ARG A 113 0.83 -8.32 -20.38
CA ARG A 113 1.55 -9.51 -20.86
C ARG A 113 0.58 -10.64 -21.21
N ARG A 114 -0.47 -10.83 -20.42
CA ARG A 114 -1.44 -11.90 -20.65
C ARG A 114 -2.34 -11.62 -21.85
N ASN A 115 -2.77 -10.37 -22.03
CA ASN A 115 -3.59 -9.97 -23.18
C ASN A 115 -2.79 -9.98 -24.49
N GLY A 116 -1.54 -9.52 -24.48
CA GLY A 116 -0.68 -9.57 -25.68
C GLY A 116 -0.32 -10.99 -26.13
N LEU A 117 -0.27 -11.96 -25.20
CA LEU A 117 -0.13 -13.39 -25.53
C LEU A 117 -1.42 -14.02 -26.07
N ALA A 118 -2.58 -13.45 -25.77
CA ALA A 118 -3.87 -13.91 -26.27
C ALA A 118 -4.14 -13.40 -27.70
N ASP A 119 -3.73 -12.17 -28.02
CA ASP A 119 -3.87 -11.59 -29.36
C ASP A 119 -2.89 -12.19 -30.41
N ALA A 120 -1.88 -12.95 -29.96
CA ALA A 120 -0.86 -13.59 -30.81
C ALA A 120 -1.15 -15.06 -31.14
N ARG A 121 -2.28 -15.62 -30.66
CA ARG A 121 -2.77 -16.98 -30.96
C ARG A 121 -3.99 -16.90 -31.87
#